data_AF-A0A0Q9MFF8-F1
#
_entry.id   AF-A0A0Q9MFF8-F1
#
_cell.length_a   1.000
_cell.length_b   1.000
_cell.length_c   1.000
_cell.angle_alpha   90.00
_cell.angle_beta   90.00
_cell.angle_gamma   90.00
#
_symmetry.space_group_name_H-M   'P 1'
#
loop_
_entity.id
_entity.type
_entity.pdbx_description
1 polymer ?
#
loop_
_entity_poly.entity_id
_entity_poly.type
_entity_poly.pdbx_seq_one_letter_code
_entity_poly.pdbx_strand_id
1 'polypeptide(L)' 'MSKRSLVESVLSLLDIEDIEKLKAEYFNGKEEKLSFNDAQNEEEREEMLEEWLDSLKWKFVEELKIELYDGIKYKIKFCD' A
#
# COMPACT_ATOMS: atom_id res chain seq x y z
N MET A 1 -15.73 -0.22 -8.80
CA MET A 1 -14.82 -0.11 -7.64
C MET A 1 -13.55 0.57 -8.13
N SER A 2 -13.05 1.60 -7.45
CA SER A 2 -11.79 2.25 -7.84
C SER A 2 -10.59 1.40 -7.42
N LYS A 3 -9.42 1.60 -8.03
CA LYS A 3 -8.17 0.93 -7.62
C LYS A 3 -7.86 1.17 -6.14
N ARG A 4 -8.07 2.41 -5.68
CA ARG A 4 -7.95 2.81 -4.27
C ARG A 4 -8.88 2.01 -3.36
N SER A 5 -10.18 1.98 -3.66
CA SER A 5 -11.17 1.28 -2.83
C SER A 5 -10.90 -0.23 -2.74
N LEU A 6 -10.38 -0.84 -3.80
CA LEU A 6 -9.95 -2.24 -3.76
C LEU A 6 -8.77 -2.43 -2.80
N VAL A 7 -7.78 -1.54 -2.85
CA VAL A 7 -6.61 -1.60 -1.96
C VAL A 7 -7.00 -1.36 -0.51
N GLU A 8 -7.81 -0.33 -0.23
CA GLU A 8 -8.35 -0.08 1.11
C GLU A 8 -9.12 -1.31 1.64
N SER A 9 -9.90 -1.97 0.78
CA SER A 9 -10.62 -3.20 1.18
C SER A 9 -9.64 -4.33 1.53
N VAL A 10 -8.56 -4.51 0.76
CA VAL A 10 -7.54 -5.52 1.08
C VAL A 10 -6.78 -5.16 2.36
N LEU A 11 -6.43 -3.89 2.54
CA LEU A 11 -5.73 -3.43 3.74
C LEU A 11 -6.60 -3.56 4.98
N SER A 12 -7.92 -3.35 4.88
CA SER A 12 -8.85 -3.54 6.01
C SER A 12 -8.97 -4.98 6.49
N LEU A 13 -8.43 -5.95 5.75
CA LEU A 13 -8.37 -7.36 6.14
C LEU A 13 -7.06 -7.72 6.86
N LEU A 14 -6.13 -6.76 6.97
CA LEU A 14 -4.81 -6.93 7.56
C LEU A 14 -4.69 -5.98 8.75
N ASP A 15 -4.02 -6.42 9.81
CA ASP A 15 -3.65 -5.52 10.90
C ASP A 15 -2.49 -4.63 10.43
N ILE A 16 -2.59 -3.32 10.60
CA ILE A 16 -1.58 -2.38 10.11
C ILE A 16 -0.22 -2.55 10.80
N GLU A 17 -0.23 -3.11 12.01
CA GLU A 17 0.97 -3.49 12.76
C GLU A 17 1.76 -4.62 12.06
N ASP A 18 1.08 -5.50 11.33
CA ASP A 18 1.70 -6.61 10.62
C ASP A 18 2.34 -6.18 9.28
N ILE A 19 1.93 -5.05 8.74
CA ILE A 19 2.43 -4.54 7.46
C ILE A 19 3.81 -3.92 7.69
N GLU A 20 4.83 -4.43 6.99
CA GLU A 20 6.18 -3.87 7.00
C GLU A 20 6.31 -2.76 5.95
N LYS A 21 5.76 -3.02 4.76
CA LYS A 21 6.00 -2.18 3.58
C LYS A 21 4.92 -2.30 2.54
N LEU A 22 4.60 -1.17 1.89
CA LEU A 22 3.82 -1.10 0.67
C LEU A 22 4.64 -0.53 -0.48
N LYS A 23 4.29 -0.94 -1.69
CA LYS A 23 4.90 -0.45 -2.92
C LYS A 23 3.88 -0.37 -4.04
N ALA A 24 3.74 0.82 -4.63
CA ALA A 24 2.96 1.05 -5.83
C ALA A 24 3.88 1.18 -7.04
N GLU A 25 3.56 0.51 -8.13
CA GLU A 25 4.29 0.53 -9.40
C GLU A 25 3.38 1.11 -10.49
N TYR A 26 3.89 2.10 -11.21
CA TYR A 26 3.17 2.82 -12.25
C TYR A 26 3.50 2.24 -13.64
N PHE A 27 2.60 2.42 -14.62
CA PHE A 27 2.81 1.94 -16.01
C PHE A 27 4.11 2.44 -16.70
N ASN A 28 4.71 3.51 -16.19
CA ASN A 28 5.98 4.03 -16.69
C ASN A 28 7.21 3.43 -15.99
N GLY A 29 7.02 2.40 -15.16
CA GLY A 29 8.04 1.74 -14.36
C GLY A 29 8.48 2.52 -13.11
N LYS A 30 7.87 3.69 -12.82
CA LYS A 30 8.16 4.40 -11.56
C LYS A 30 7.54 3.66 -10.39
N GLU A 31 8.16 3.82 -9.22
CA GLU A 31 7.73 3.16 -7.99
C GLU A 31 7.63 4.18 -6.86
N GLU A 32 6.57 4.07 -6.06
CA GLU A 32 6.45 4.73 -4.77
C GLU A 32 6.38 3.68 -3.66
N LYS A 33 7.03 3.95 -2.53
CA LYS A 33 7.19 2.99 -1.43
C LYS A 33 6.84 3.67 -0.13
N LEU A 34 6.13 2.93 0.73
CA LEU A 34 5.88 3.28 2.12
C LEU A 34 6.44 2.17 3.00
N SER A 35 7.14 2.51 4.06
CA SER A 35 7.62 1.56 5.08
C SER A 35 7.36 2.14 6.45
N PHE A 36 6.93 1.30 7.38
CA PHE A 36 6.55 1.71 8.73
C PHE A 36 7.67 1.56 9.75
N ASN A 37 8.93 1.46 9.31
CA ASN A 37 10.09 1.29 10.19
C ASN A 37 10.30 2.46 11.16
N ASP A 38 9.86 3.66 10.77
CA ASP A 38 9.99 4.88 11.58
C ASP A 38 8.74 5.17 12.43
N ALA A 39 7.64 4.44 12.22
CA ALA A 39 6.39 4.65 12.95
C ALA A 39 6.48 4.10 14.38
N GLN A 40 6.03 4.89 15.36
CA GLN A 40 6.14 4.56 16.78
C GLN A 40 4.92 3.83 17.34
N ASN A 41 3.77 3.96 16.68
CA ASN A 41 2.50 3.38 17.12
C ASN A 41 1.54 3.17 15.93
N GLU A 42 0.41 2.53 16.19
CA GLU A 42 -0.64 2.23 15.21
C GLU A 42 -1.23 3.50 14.56
N GLU A 43 -1.53 4.53 15.35
CA GLU A 43 -2.10 5.81 14.86
C GLU A 43 -1.17 6.48 13.83
N GLU A 44 0.13 6.54 14.09
CA GLU A 44 1.12 7.09 13.15
C GLU A 44 1.20 6.25 11.87
N ARG A 45 1.04 4.92 11.96
CA ARG A 45 0.98 4.07 10.77
C ARG A 45 -0.26 4.35 9.93
N GLU A 46 -1.42 4.54 10.57
CA GLU A 46 -2.66 4.86 9.88
C GLU A 46 -2.54 6.21 9.14
N GLU A 47 -1.99 7.23 9.80
CA GLU A 47 -1.73 8.54 9.19
C GLU A 47 -0.77 8.41 7.99
N MET A 48 0.38 7.74 8.17
CA MET A 48 1.35 7.51 7.10
C MET A 48 0.74 6.75 5.92
N LEU A 49 -0.14 5.78 6.19
CA LEU A 49 -0.83 5.01 5.17
C LEU A 49 -1.82 5.87 4.40
N GLU A 50 -2.65 6.65 5.09
CA GLU A 50 -3.64 7.52 4.47
C GLU A 50 -2.97 8.58 3.59
N GLU A 51 -1.94 9.25 4.09
CA GLU A 51 -1.18 10.24 3.32
C GLU A 51 -0.53 9.63 2.06
N TRP A 52 0.03 8.42 2.19
CA TRP A 52 0.60 7.72 1.05
C TRP A 52 -0.46 7.31 0.03
N LEU A 53 -1.59 6.76 0.47
CA LEU A 53 -2.69 6.41 -0.43
C LEU A 53 -3.26 7.66 -1.15
N ASP A 54 -3.25 8.82 -0.50
CA ASP A 54 -3.62 10.10 -1.08
C ASP A 54 -2.60 10.64 -2.09
N SER A 55 -1.30 10.39 -1.87
CA SER A 55 -0.24 10.85 -2.77
C SER A 55 -0.21 10.09 -4.12
N LEU A 56 -0.69 8.84 -4.13
CA LEU A 56 -0.64 8.00 -5.31
C LEU A 56 -1.51 8.52 -6.46
N LYS A 57 -0.92 8.56 -7.65
CA LYS A 57 -1.67 8.82 -8.89
C LYS A 57 -2.35 7.55 -9.38
N TRP A 58 -3.39 7.12 -8.68
CA TRP A 58 -4.13 5.85 -8.88
C TRP A 58 -4.44 5.52 -10.34
N LYS A 59 -4.77 6.52 -11.17
CA LYS A 59 -5.01 6.32 -12.60
C LYS A 59 -3.88 5.57 -13.31
N PHE A 60 -2.64 5.82 -12.89
CA PHE A 60 -1.44 5.27 -13.52
C PHE A 60 -0.82 4.09 -12.76
N VAL A 61 -1.39 3.70 -11.61
CA VAL A 61 -0.90 2.57 -10.83
C VAL A 61 -1.27 1.28 -11.57
N GLU A 62 -0.26 0.50 -11.92
CA GLU A 62 -0.37 -0.80 -12.58
C GLU A 62 -0.43 -1.93 -11.56
N GLU A 63 0.36 -1.83 -10.50
CA GLU A 63 0.51 -2.89 -9.50
C GLU A 63 0.75 -2.32 -8.11
N LEU A 64 0.21 -3.00 -7.09
CA LEU A 64 0.50 -2.72 -5.68
C LEU A 64 0.98 -4.00 -4.99
N LYS A 65 2.05 -3.87 -4.20
CA LYS A 65 2.66 -4.94 -3.42
C LYS A 65 2.59 -4.59 -1.94
N ILE A 66 2.20 -5.55 -1.12
CA ILE A 66 2.14 -5.44 0.34
C ILE A 66 3.04 -6.53 0.90
N GLU A 67 3.94 -6.18 1.80
CA GLU A 67 4.86 -7.09 2.48
C GLU A 67 4.63 -6.99 3.98
N LEU A 68 4.40 -8.14 4.62
CA LEU A 68 4.21 -8.27 6.06
C LEU A 68 5.54 -8.64 6.74
N TYR A 69 5.66 -8.34 8.03
CA TYR A 69 6.86 -8.68 8.83
C TYR A 69 7.13 -10.20 8.92
N ASP A 70 6.11 -11.02 8.75
CA ASP A 70 6.25 -12.49 8.71
C ASP A 70 6.77 -13.01 7.34
N GLY A 71 7.02 -12.10 6.39
CA GLY A 71 7.52 -12.38 5.05
C GLY A 71 6.44 -12.71 4.02
N ILE A 72 5.15 -12.72 4.40
CA ILE A 72 4.05 -12.89 3.45
C ILE A 72 3.98 -11.68 2.53
N LYS A 73 3.77 -11.93 1.22
CA LYS A 73 3.67 -10.89 0.20
C LYS A 73 2.37 -11.01 -0.57
N TYR A 74 1.61 -9.91 -0.60
CA TYR A 74 0.42 -9.77 -1.45
C TYR A 74 0.74 -8.90 -2.65
N LYS A 75 0.07 -9.21 -3.76
CA LYS A 75 0.23 -8.50 -5.02
C LYS A 75 -1.12 -8.30 -5.69
N ILE A 76 -1.46 -7.04 -5.93
CA ILE A 76 -2.67 -6.61 -6.60
C ILE A 76 -2.25 -6.03 -7.95
N LYS A 77 -2.64 -6.70 -9.04
CA LYS A 77 -2.47 -6.18 -10.41
C LYS A 77 -3.77 -5.55 -10.88
N PHE A 78 -3.68 -4.35 -11.43
CA PHE A 78 -4.81 -3.69 -12.05
C PHE A 78 -4.73 -3.88 -13.56
N CYS A 79 -5.71 -4.58 -14.13
CA CYS A 79 -5.87 -4.64 -15.58
C CYS A 79 -6.47 -3.32 -16.09
N ASP A 80 -6.06 -2.90 -17.29
CA ASP A 80 -6.64 -1.74 -18.01
C ASP A 80 -8.12 -1.94 -18.37
#